data_AF-A0A9D6PMW0-F1
#
_entry.id   AF-A0A9D6PMW0-F1
#
_cell.length_a   1.000
_cell.length_b   1.000
_cell.length_c   1.000
_cell.angle_alpha   90.00
_cell.angle_beta   90.00
_cell.angle_gamma   90.00
#
_symmetry.space_group_name_H-M   'P 1'
#
loop_
_entity.id
_entity.type
_entity.pdbx_description
1 polymer ?
#
loop_
_entity_poly.entity_id
_entity_poly.type
_entity_poly.pdbx_seq_one_letter_code
_entity_poly.pdbx_strand_id
1 'polypeptide(L)'
;MGYQPIILQAERDFSVSPGALWDLLANTDQLNREIGMPYVAYGPVVVSADAFYREAGARFLGLFAARWREYPFEWVRGERYAVLRVFEAGLLDVFHGGMELRSHTDGTLVRIFAEVTPRTVIGWGMARLMGRKGIRDTLAFCERSVATRNSGSDSPSSPPSRVSPVDRDRLDQLLAALRGSRLSERLVARFARHVVAAPDREVLRMQPFALADGWGADRTAVLRLFIQAERLGVLYHTWEILCPNCRVPHAEVATVGGLPSRVHCDLCAVEYDADLTQNVELRYSVHPSLRPASGETYCIGGPANFPHIWAQQYLLPGAERVVSVTLPAEPFRVRALRVNAVCPLDPDPAGPSEVAFTYRDDGWYQMRQRFVPGPVTARFRNETAHVIVAVIEQVQWNPLAITAAQVMTLPEFRELAQAEIRSAT
;
A
#
# COMPACT_ATOMS: atom_id res chain seq x y z
N MET A 1 35.14 10.61 11.16
CA MET A 1 35.58 9.67 10.11
C MET A 1 34.33 9.14 9.45
N GLY A 2 34.00 9.57 8.23
CA GLY A 2 32.90 8.96 7.47
C GLY A 2 33.32 7.55 7.08
N TYR A 3 32.55 6.55 7.48
CA TYR A 3 32.82 5.18 7.07
C TYR A 3 32.45 5.02 5.59
N GLN A 4 33.18 4.16 4.88
CA GLN A 4 32.81 3.78 3.52
C GLN A 4 31.45 3.06 3.51
N PRO A 5 30.63 3.23 2.45
CA PRO A 5 29.39 2.49 2.30
C PRO A 5 29.62 0.98 2.36
N ILE A 6 28.78 0.29 3.14
CA ILE A 6 28.72 -1.18 3.17
C ILE A 6 27.66 -1.60 2.16
N ILE A 7 28.07 -2.34 1.14
CA ILE A 7 27.16 -2.91 0.14
C ILE A 7 26.85 -4.36 0.54
N LEU A 8 25.57 -4.67 0.67
CA LEU A 8 25.04 -6.00 0.98
C LEU A 8 24.05 -6.36 -0.12
N GLN A 9 24.20 -7.54 -0.70
CA GLN A 9 23.25 -8.04 -1.70
C GLN A 9 23.18 -9.56 -1.66
N ALA A 10 22.04 -10.11 -2.05
CA ALA A 10 21.87 -11.51 -2.34
C ALA A 10 20.89 -11.70 -3.49
N GLU A 11 21.08 -12.78 -4.23
CA GLU A 11 20.23 -13.19 -5.33
C GLU A 11 19.70 -14.60 -5.09
N ARG A 12 18.45 -14.85 -5.50
CA ARG A 12 17.83 -16.17 -5.41
C ARG A 12 16.74 -16.34 -6.45
N ASP A 13 16.71 -17.50 -7.08
CA ASP A 13 15.67 -17.89 -8.03
C ASP A 13 14.46 -18.52 -7.36
N PHE A 14 13.29 -18.22 -7.90
CA PHE A 14 12.01 -18.79 -7.50
C PHE A 14 11.19 -19.21 -8.73
N SER A 15 10.60 -20.40 -8.68
CA SER A 15 9.75 -20.97 -9.75
C SER A 15 8.33 -20.39 -9.74
N VAL A 16 8.20 -19.07 -9.75
CA VAL A 16 6.93 -18.33 -9.84
C VAL A 16 7.09 -17.10 -10.74
N SER A 17 5.98 -16.51 -11.18
CA SER A 17 5.99 -15.31 -12.02
C SER A 17 6.48 -14.07 -11.26
N PRO A 18 7.00 -13.05 -11.97
CA PRO A 18 7.42 -11.79 -11.34
C PRO A 18 6.27 -11.08 -10.63
N GLY A 19 5.06 -11.11 -11.21
CA GLY A 19 3.87 -10.52 -10.59
C GLY A 19 3.56 -11.14 -9.23
N ALA A 20 3.66 -12.47 -9.12
CA ALA A 20 3.42 -13.17 -7.87
C ALA A 20 4.41 -12.74 -6.77
N LEU A 21 5.69 -12.56 -7.10
CA LEU A 21 6.71 -12.06 -6.15
C LEU A 21 6.58 -10.57 -5.87
N TRP A 22 6.21 -9.79 -6.88
CA TRP A 22 5.95 -8.37 -6.75
C TRP A 22 4.87 -8.11 -5.70
N ASP A 23 3.74 -8.81 -5.78
CA ASP A 23 2.64 -8.63 -4.83
C ASP A 23 3.04 -8.94 -3.37
N LEU A 24 4.03 -9.83 -3.17
CA LEU A 24 4.60 -10.14 -1.86
C LEU A 24 5.58 -9.05 -1.39
N LEU A 25 6.54 -8.69 -2.24
CA LEU A 25 7.68 -7.84 -1.86
C LEU A 25 7.36 -6.34 -1.91
N ALA A 26 6.43 -5.93 -2.77
CA ALA A 26 5.98 -4.54 -2.88
C ALA A 26 5.16 -4.09 -1.67
N ASN A 27 4.58 -5.04 -0.92
CA ASN A 27 3.97 -4.78 0.38
C ASN A 27 5.05 -4.64 1.46
N THR A 28 5.78 -3.55 1.37
CA THR A 28 6.90 -3.25 2.29
C THR A 28 6.46 -3.09 3.74
N ASP A 29 5.21 -2.70 4.01
CA ASP A 29 4.67 -2.67 5.37
C ASP A 29 4.61 -4.09 5.97
N GLN A 30 4.03 -5.03 5.22
CA GLN A 30 4.01 -6.43 5.60
C GLN A 30 5.43 -7.01 5.69
N LEU A 31 6.24 -6.82 4.65
CA LEU A 31 7.60 -7.36 4.60
C LEU A 31 8.43 -6.89 5.80
N ASN A 32 8.42 -5.59 6.10
CA ASN A 32 9.18 -5.02 7.21
C ASN A 32 8.79 -5.66 8.55
N ARG A 33 7.49 -5.88 8.78
CA ARG A 33 7.01 -6.58 9.97
C ARG A 33 7.51 -8.02 10.04
N GLU A 34 7.38 -8.77 8.94
CA GLU A 34 7.76 -10.20 8.87
C GLU A 34 9.26 -10.43 9.11
N ILE A 35 10.10 -9.49 8.70
CA ILE A 35 11.55 -9.55 8.94
C ILE A 35 11.97 -8.90 10.27
N GLY A 36 11.02 -8.46 11.09
CA GLY A 36 11.24 -7.93 12.44
C GLY A 36 11.80 -6.50 12.47
N MET A 37 11.51 -5.67 11.47
CA MET A 37 11.81 -4.24 11.51
C MET A 37 10.92 -3.54 12.54
N PRO A 38 11.38 -2.44 13.16
CA PRO A 38 10.52 -1.64 14.05
C PRO A 38 9.42 -0.92 13.26
N TYR A 39 8.30 -0.65 13.92
CA TYR A 39 7.30 0.27 13.42
C TYR A 39 7.88 1.70 13.33
N VAL A 40 7.29 2.51 12.46
CA VAL A 40 7.79 3.83 12.09
C VAL A 40 6.76 4.90 12.43
N ALA A 41 7.22 5.94 13.14
CA ALA A 41 6.47 7.17 13.31
C ALA A 41 6.77 8.11 12.15
N TYR A 42 5.74 8.51 11.41
CA TYR A 42 5.86 9.39 10.25
C TYR A 42 5.46 10.82 10.61
N GLY A 43 6.27 11.77 10.17
CA GLY A 43 6.05 13.20 10.29
C GLY A 43 5.55 13.83 8.98
N PRO A 44 5.60 15.17 8.88
CA PRO A 44 5.10 15.90 7.73
C PRO A 44 5.99 15.70 6.48
N VAL A 45 5.40 15.98 5.31
CA VAL A 45 6.12 16.07 4.04
C VAL A 45 6.81 17.43 3.93
N VAL A 46 8.10 17.40 3.62
CA VAL A 46 8.93 18.58 3.37
C VAL A 46 9.29 18.63 1.89
N VAL A 47 9.03 19.77 1.25
CA VAL A 47 9.41 20.04 -0.14
C VAL A 47 10.10 21.38 -0.23
N SER A 48 11.32 21.37 -0.75
CA SER A 48 12.15 22.51 -1.12
C SER A 48 12.47 22.43 -2.62
N ALA A 49 13.25 23.40 -3.13
CA ALA A 49 13.71 23.36 -4.50
C ALA A 49 14.53 22.09 -4.81
N ASP A 50 15.34 21.61 -3.87
CA ASP A 50 16.30 20.53 -4.06
C ASP A 50 15.87 19.19 -3.44
N ALA A 51 14.84 19.18 -2.60
CA ALA A 51 14.46 18.01 -1.83
C ALA A 51 12.94 17.83 -1.70
N PHE A 52 12.47 16.59 -1.86
CA PHE A 52 11.13 16.16 -1.50
C PHE A 52 11.30 14.89 -0.66
N TYR A 53 10.98 14.99 0.62
CA TYR A 53 11.03 13.86 1.55
C TYR A 53 9.93 13.97 2.60
N ARG A 54 9.77 12.91 3.39
CA ARG A 54 8.96 12.91 4.61
C ARG A 54 9.86 12.62 5.81
N GLU A 55 9.61 13.28 6.93
CA GLU A 55 10.29 12.94 8.18
C GLU A 55 9.78 11.61 8.73
N ALA A 56 10.67 10.79 9.26
CA ALA A 56 10.33 9.52 9.87
C ALA A 56 11.28 9.17 11.01
N GLY A 57 10.81 8.35 11.94
CA GLY A 57 11.62 7.90 13.07
C GLY A 57 11.16 6.56 13.62
N ALA A 58 12.10 5.83 14.22
CA ALA A 58 11.84 4.56 14.87
C ALA A 58 12.80 4.33 16.04
N ARG A 59 12.43 3.43 16.94
CA ARG A 59 13.30 2.95 18.02
C ARG A 59 13.75 1.53 17.73
N PHE A 60 15.06 1.34 17.59
CA PHE A 60 15.68 0.04 17.41
C PHE A 60 16.03 -0.56 18.76
N LEU A 61 15.59 -1.81 18.99
CA LEU A 61 15.83 -2.58 20.23
C LEU A 61 15.40 -1.84 21.51
N GLY A 62 14.48 -0.88 21.41
CA GLY A 62 14.05 -0.02 22.52
C GLY A 62 15.10 1.00 23.02
N LEU A 63 16.35 0.90 22.57
CA LEU A 63 17.50 1.65 23.10
C LEU A 63 17.97 2.78 22.17
N PHE A 64 17.86 2.59 20.85
CA PHE A 64 18.42 3.52 19.88
C PHE A 64 17.30 4.20 19.09
N ALA A 65 17.06 5.47 19.36
CA ALA A 65 16.18 6.29 18.55
C ALA A 65 16.91 6.73 17.26
N ALA A 66 16.27 6.53 16.12
CA ALA A 66 16.71 7.05 14.84
C ALA A 66 15.66 8.00 14.27
N ARG A 67 16.13 9.05 13.61
CA ARG A 67 15.32 9.98 12.82
C ARG A 67 15.96 10.13 11.45
N TRP A 68 15.16 10.13 10.41
CA TRP A 68 15.64 10.25 9.04
C TRP A 68 14.64 10.98 8.16
N ARG A 69 15.17 11.46 7.04
CA ARG A 69 14.41 11.93 5.88
C ARG A 69 14.22 10.75 4.94
N GLU A 70 12.97 10.34 4.73
CA GLU A 70 12.59 9.29 3.79
C GLU A 70 12.19 9.93 2.46
N TYR A 71 12.99 9.71 1.44
CA TYR A 71 12.67 10.16 0.09
C TYR A 71 11.60 9.24 -0.53
N PRO A 72 10.74 9.76 -1.43
CA PRO A 72 9.76 8.96 -2.15
C PRO A 72 10.42 7.72 -2.75
N PHE A 73 9.78 6.56 -2.59
CA PHE A 73 10.24 5.33 -3.20
C PHE A 73 10.31 5.52 -4.71
N GLU A 74 11.32 4.95 -5.35
CA GLU A 74 11.38 4.84 -6.78
C GLU A 74 11.02 3.41 -7.17
N TRP A 75 10.10 3.23 -8.11
CA TRP A 75 9.73 1.89 -8.56
C TRP A 75 9.27 1.83 -10.01
N VAL A 76 9.33 0.61 -10.52
CA VAL A 76 8.67 0.14 -11.74
C VAL A 76 7.95 -1.15 -11.36
N ARG A 77 6.63 -1.17 -11.55
CA ARG A 77 5.77 -2.28 -11.16
C ARG A 77 6.21 -3.56 -11.84
N GLY A 78 6.37 -4.62 -11.04
CA GLY A 78 6.79 -5.94 -11.51
C GLY A 78 8.30 -6.09 -11.70
N GLU A 79 9.08 -5.02 -11.54
CA GLU A 79 10.52 -5.04 -11.83
C GLU A 79 11.37 -4.63 -10.63
N ARG A 80 11.16 -3.47 -10.03
CA ARG A 80 12.03 -3.00 -8.93
C ARG A 80 11.37 -1.96 -8.03
N TYR A 81 11.84 -1.86 -6.81
CA TYR A 81 11.70 -0.64 -6.01
C TYR A 81 12.96 -0.37 -5.19
N ALA A 82 13.18 0.89 -4.82
CA ALA A 82 14.21 1.30 -3.87
C ALA A 82 13.73 2.48 -3.02
N VAL A 83 14.30 2.61 -1.83
CA VAL A 83 14.10 3.75 -0.93
C VAL A 83 15.44 4.31 -0.48
N LEU A 84 15.51 5.63 -0.44
CA LEU A 84 16.62 6.38 0.15
C LEU A 84 16.19 7.00 1.48
N ARG A 85 16.98 6.73 2.52
CA ARG A 85 16.83 7.32 3.84
C ARG A 85 18.11 8.01 4.24
N VAL A 86 18.01 9.31 4.56
CA VAL A 86 19.14 10.10 5.06
C VAL A 86 18.92 10.40 6.53
N PHE A 87 19.75 9.84 7.39
CA PHE A 87 19.58 9.88 8.84
C PHE A 87 20.06 11.21 9.41
N GLU A 88 19.23 11.82 10.23
CA GLU A 88 19.56 13.02 11.00
C GLU A 88 20.08 12.63 12.39
N ALA A 89 19.51 11.57 12.97
CA ALA A 89 19.92 11.00 14.24
C ALA A 89 19.98 9.47 14.17
N GLY A 90 20.87 8.87 14.95
CA GLY A 90 21.06 7.41 15.04
C GLY A 90 22.47 6.97 14.68
N LEU A 91 22.61 5.69 14.32
CA LEU A 91 23.90 5.02 14.10
C LEU A 91 24.36 5.01 12.64
N LEU A 92 23.50 5.46 11.71
CA LEU A 92 23.71 5.46 10.27
C LEU A 92 23.66 6.90 9.75
N ASP A 93 24.27 7.14 8.60
CA ASP A 93 24.15 8.39 7.83
C ASP A 93 23.20 8.23 6.65
N VAL A 94 23.32 7.12 5.91
CA VAL A 94 22.52 6.86 4.71
C VAL A 94 22.15 5.38 4.64
N PHE A 95 20.92 5.11 4.23
CA PHE A 95 20.47 3.79 3.78
C PHE A 95 19.83 3.94 2.40
N HIS A 96 20.29 3.14 1.45
CA HIS A 96 19.67 2.98 0.14
C HIS A 96 19.44 1.48 -0.08
N GLY A 97 18.21 1.05 -0.28
CA GLY A 97 17.92 -0.38 -0.37
C GLY A 97 16.61 -0.67 -1.05
N GLY A 98 16.47 -1.91 -1.52
CA GLY A 98 15.37 -2.29 -2.38
C GLY A 98 15.46 -3.72 -2.90
N MET A 99 14.66 -3.97 -3.92
CA MET A 99 14.63 -5.25 -4.62
C MET A 99 14.51 -5.06 -6.12
N GLU A 100 15.04 -6.01 -6.87
CA GLU A 100 14.89 -6.16 -8.32
C GLU A 100 14.39 -7.57 -8.63
N LEU A 101 13.53 -7.68 -9.64
CA LEU A 101 12.97 -8.90 -10.20
C LEU A 101 13.38 -8.99 -11.66
N ARG A 102 13.88 -10.16 -12.07
CA ARG A 102 14.16 -10.46 -13.48
C ARG A 102 13.51 -11.77 -13.86
N SER A 103 12.61 -11.73 -14.83
CA SER A 103 11.99 -12.93 -15.39
C SER A 103 12.98 -13.69 -16.26
N HIS A 104 12.93 -15.02 -16.20
CA HIS A 104 13.56 -15.93 -17.16
C HIS A 104 12.59 -17.08 -17.48
N THR A 105 13.01 -18.04 -18.32
CA THR A 105 12.13 -19.09 -18.88
C THR A 105 11.36 -19.90 -17.83
N ASP A 106 12.01 -20.19 -16.70
CA ASP A 106 11.51 -21.16 -15.71
C ASP A 106 11.19 -20.53 -14.34
N GLY A 107 11.23 -19.20 -14.24
CA GLY A 107 11.01 -18.50 -12.98
C GLY A 107 11.41 -17.04 -12.96
N THR A 108 11.67 -16.55 -11.76
CA THR A 108 12.06 -15.16 -11.49
C THR A 108 13.27 -15.14 -10.56
N LEU A 109 14.31 -14.40 -10.98
CA LEU A 109 15.46 -14.07 -10.13
C LEU A 109 15.10 -12.86 -9.28
N VAL A 110 15.21 -13.00 -7.96
CA VAL A 110 15.05 -11.92 -6.99
C VAL A 110 16.43 -11.47 -6.53
N ARG A 111 16.72 -10.17 -6.65
CA ARG A 111 17.91 -9.53 -6.08
C ARG A 111 17.47 -8.58 -4.98
N ILE A 112 17.94 -8.80 -3.76
CA ILE A 112 17.73 -7.90 -2.62
C ILE A 112 19.06 -7.20 -2.34
N PHE A 113 19.04 -5.87 -2.21
CA PHE A 113 20.24 -5.10 -1.95
C PHE A 113 20.02 -4.03 -0.87
N ALA A 114 21.11 -3.69 -0.18
CA ALA A 114 21.18 -2.60 0.78
C ALA A 114 22.59 -2.00 0.79
N GLU A 115 22.66 -0.69 0.57
CA GLU A 115 23.83 0.15 0.68
C GLU A 115 23.68 1.01 1.93
N VAL A 116 24.57 0.80 2.91
CA VAL A 116 24.45 1.41 4.23
C VAL A 116 25.72 2.15 4.56
N THR A 117 25.61 3.44 4.84
CA THR A 117 26.73 4.27 5.30
C THR A 117 26.63 4.44 6.81
N PRO A 118 27.50 3.78 7.61
CA PRO A 118 27.42 3.89 9.06
C PRO A 118 28.04 5.21 9.55
N ARG A 119 27.46 5.76 10.62
CA ARG A 119 27.96 6.98 11.29
C ARG A 119 28.98 6.67 12.37
N THR A 120 28.90 5.48 12.97
CA THR A 120 29.65 5.07 14.16
C THR A 120 30.25 3.67 14.00
N VAL A 121 31.27 3.33 14.81
CA VAL A 121 31.83 1.95 14.88
C VAL A 121 30.74 0.92 15.19
N ILE A 122 29.87 1.24 16.15
CA ILE A 122 28.74 0.39 16.53
C ILE A 122 27.79 0.24 15.34
N GLY A 123 27.46 1.34 14.66
CA GLY A 123 26.66 1.36 13.45
C GLY A 123 27.24 0.49 12.33
N TRP A 124 28.56 0.47 12.16
CA TRP A 124 29.23 -0.38 11.18
C TRP A 124 29.02 -1.87 11.46
N GLY A 125 29.17 -2.29 12.73
CA GLY A 125 28.92 -3.66 13.15
C GLY A 125 27.44 -4.06 12.99
N MET A 126 26.54 -3.19 13.46
CA MET A 126 25.10 -3.39 13.36
C MET A 126 24.61 -3.43 11.90
N ALA A 127 25.11 -2.55 11.03
CA ALA A 127 24.75 -2.52 9.62
C ALA A 127 25.08 -3.85 8.91
N ARG A 128 26.26 -4.43 9.19
CA ARG A 128 26.64 -5.73 8.64
C ARG A 128 25.76 -6.86 9.16
N LEU A 129 25.51 -6.90 10.46
CA LEU A 129 24.73 -7.97 11.09
C LEU A 129 23.24 -7.87 10.67
N MET A 130 22.62 -6.72 10.89
CA MET A 130 21.21 -6.48 10.60
C MET A 130 20.91 -6.49 9.11
N GLY A 131 21.77 -5.92 8.27
CA GLY A 131 21.58 -5.95 6.82
C GLY A 131 21.64 -7.38 6.27
N ARG A 132 22.59 -8.21 6.72
CA ARG A 132 22.66 -9.64 6.34
C ARG A 132 21.45 -10.43 6.86
N LYS A 133 21.00 -10.14 8.09
CA LYS A 133 19.79 -10.74 8.66
C LYS A 133 18.56 -10.36 7.83
N GLY A 134 18.35 -9.07 7.55
CA GLY A 134 17.22 -8.58 6.77
C GLY A 134 17.15 -9.22 5.38
N ILE A 135 18.27 -9.27 4.64
CA ILE A 135 18.33 -9.94 3.34
C ILE A 135 17.94 -11.42 3.46
N ARG A 136 18.51 -12.14 4.43
CA ARG A 136 18.20 -13.55 4.67
C ARG A 136 16.73 -13.77 5.00
N ASP A 137 16.17 -12.95 5.87
CA ASP A 137 14.79 -13.09 6.33
C ASP A 137 13.80 -12.73 5.22
N THR A 138 14.11 -11.74 4.37
CA THR A 138 13.35 -11.43 3.15
C THR A 138 13.33 -12.62 2.20
N LEU A 139 14.48 -13.24 1.93
CA LEU A 139 14.54 -14.42 1.07
C LEU A 139 13.79 -15.60 1.69
N ALA A 140 13.91 -15.81 3.00
CA ALA A 140 13.18 -16.86 3.71
C ALA A 140 11.66 -16.60 3.72
N PHE A 141 11.23 -15.33 3.75
CA PHE A 141 9.84 -14.94 3.58
C PHE A 141 9.34 -15.33 2.19
N CYS A 142 10.07 -14.99 1.12
CA CYS A 142 9.74 -15.42 -0.23
C CYS A 142 9.64 -16.95 -0.36
N GLU A 143 10.61 -17.70 0.18
CA GLU A 143 10.59 -19.18 0.15
C GLU A 143 9.35 -19.76 0.80
N ARG A 144 8.99 -19.27 2.00
CA ARG A 144 7.79 -19.70 2.70
C ARG A 144 6.53 -19.39 1.91
N SER A 145 6.38 -18.15 1.42
CA SER A 145 5.20 -17.72 0.67
C SER A 145 5.03 -18.49 -0.65
N VAL A 146 6.12 -18.76 -1.36
CA VAL A 146 6.11 -19.56 -2.60
C VAL A 146 5.77 -21.02 -2.30
N ALA A 147 6.35 -21.62 -1.26
CA ALA A 147 6.05 -22.99 -0.86
C ALA A 147 4.56 -23.17 -0.51
N THR A 148 3.96 -22.22 0.21
CA THR A 148 2.53 -22.26 0.55
C THR A 148 1.65 -22.17 -0.68
N ARG A 149 1.96 -21.24 -1.60
CA ARG A 149 1.25 -21.11 -2.88
C ARG A 149 1.29 -22.42 -3.68
N ASN A 150 2.47 -23.04 -3.79
CA ASN A 150 2.63 -24.28 -4.54
C ASN A 150 1.92 -25.47 -3.87
N SER A 151 1.80 -25.46 -2.54
CA SER A 151 1.09 -26.51 -1.81
C SER A 151 -0.45 -26.43 -1.89
N GLY A 152 -1.01 -25.37 -2.47
CA GLY A 152 -2.46 -25.14 -2.52
C GLY A 152 -3.11 -24.98 -1.13
N SER A 153 -2.30 -24.76 -0.09
CA SER A 153 -2.78 -24.63 1.29
C SER A 153 -3.34 -23.24 1.53
N ASP A 154 -4.59 -23.17 1.98
CA ASP A 154 -5.28 -21.98 2.51
C ASP A 154 -4.75 -21.55 3.90
N SER A 155 -3.72 -22.22 4.43
CA SER A 155 -3.20 -21.92 5.76
C SER A 155 -2.31 -20.67 5.72
N PRO A 156 -2.54 -19.67 6.60
CA PRO A 156 -1.69 -18.49 6.67
C PRO A 156 -0.26 -18.90 7.06
N SER A 157 0.67 -18.81 6.13
CA SER A 157 2.06 -19.18 6.32
C SER A 157 2.91 -17.97 6.69
N SER A 158 2.76 -17.47 7.91
CA SER A 158 3.69 -16.48 8.46
C SER A 158 3.77 -16.62 9.99
N PRO A 159 4.96 -16.55 10.63
CA PRO A 159 5.08 -16.38 12.08
C PRO A 159 4.45 -15.03 12.50
N PRO A 160 4.08 -14.83 13.78
CA PRO A 160 2.80 -14.21 14.10
C PRO A 160 2.79 -12.74 13.75
N SER A 161 2.20 -12.41 12.60
CA SER A 161 1.40 -11.21 12.56
C SER A 161 0.41 -11.30 13.72
N ARG A 162 0.39 -10.26 14.56
CA ARG A 162 -0.33 -10.28 15.83
C ARG A 162 -1.78 -10.74 15.59
N VAL A 163 -2.17 -11.81 16.28
CA VAL A 163 -3.56 -12.26 16.36
C VAL A 163 -4.01 -11.99 17.78
N SER A 164 -4.73 -10.90 17.98
CA SER A 164 -5.32 -10.56 19.26
C SER A 164 -6.42 -11.57 19.63
N PRO A 165 -6.57 -11.91 20.92
CA PRO A 165 -7.55 -12.89 21.37
C PRO A 165 -8.98 -12.45 21.03
N VAL A 166 -9.83 -13.44 20.77
CA VAL A 166 -11.25 -13.23 20.46
C VAL A 166 -12.10 -13.78 21.58
N ASP A 167 -13.12 -13.04 22.00
CA ASP A 167 -14.17 -13.57 22.87
C ASP A 167 -15.00 -14.60 22.09
N ARG A 168 -14.67 -15.88 22.29
CA ARG A 168 -15.28 -17.00 21.55
C ARG A 168 -16.74 -17.22 21.93
N ASP A 169 -17.08 -17.07 23.21
CA ASP A 169 -18.45 -17.27 23.68
C ASP A 169 -19.37 -16.20 23.10
N ARG A 170 -18.91 -14.93 23.11
CA ARG A 170 -19.60 -13.82 22.45
C ARG A 170 -19.71 -14.06 20.95
N LEU A 171 -18.62 -14.48 20.29
CA LEU A 171 -18.64 -14.76 18.85
C LEU A 171 -19.66 -15.85 18.51
N ASP A 172 -19.69 -16.96 19.25
CA ASP A 172 -20.60 -18.07 18.97
C ASP A 172 -22.07 -17.68 19.15
N GLN A 173 -22.39 -16.85 20.15
CA GLN A 173 -23.74 -16.27 20.32
C GLN A 173 -24.15 -15.40 19.13
N LEU A 174 -23.25 -14.52 18.68
CA LEU A 174 -23.51 -13.64 17.54
C LEU A 174 -23.60 -14.42 16.22
N LEU A 175 -22.78 -15.47 16.04
CA LEU A 175 -22.84 -16.36 14.89
C LEU A 175 -24.13 -17.19 14.86
N ALA A 176 -24.66 -17.61 16.01
CA ALA A 176 -25.95 -18.29 16.07
C ALA A 176 -27.08 -17.39 15.54
N ALA A 177 -27.05 -16.09 15.88
CA ALA A 177 -27.97 -15.11 15.33
C ALA A 177 -27.79 -14.91 13.81
N LEU A 178 -26.54 -14.88 13.31
CA LEU A 178 -26.25 -14.80 11.88
C LEU A 178 -26.77 -16.00 11.08
N ARG A 179 -26.69 -17.22 11.63
CA ARG A 179 -27.22 -18.44 10.98
C ARG A 179 -28.74 -18.43 10.85
N GLY A 180 -29.46 -17.68 11.68
CA GLY A 180 -30.91 -17.48 11.56
C GLY A 180 -31.33 -16.54 10.41
N SER A 181 -30.37 -15.91 9.73
CA SER A 181 -30.63 -15.05 8.57
C SER A 181 -30.60 -15.84 7.25
N ARG A 182 -31.03 -15.23 6.13
CA ARG A 182 -30.99 -15.85 4.78
C ARG A 182 -29.56 -15.97 4.20
N LEU A 183 -28.53 -16.07 5.03
CA LEU A 183 -27.12 -16.17 4.62
C LEU A 183 -26.67 -17.63 4.52
N SER A 184 -25.73 -17.90 3.61
CA SER A 184 -25.14 -19.24 3.47
C SER A 184 -24.34 -19.62 4.72
N GLU A 185 -24.59 -20.80 5.28
CA GLU A 185 -23.84 -21.33 6.42
C GLU A 185 -22.33 -21.44 6.13
N ARG A 186 -21.97 -21.80 4.89
CA ARG A 186 -20.56 -21.84 4.44
C ARG A 186 -19.91 -20.46 4.52
N LEU A 187 -20.64 -19.41 4.17
CA LEU A 187 -20.12 -18.04 4.21
C LEU A 187 -19.95 -17.57 5.66
N VAL A 188 -20.93 -17.84 6.53
CA VAL A 188 -20.86 -17.55 7.96
C VAL A 188 -19.67 -18.27 8.62
N ALA A 189 -19.46 -19.55 8.30
CA ALA A 189 -18.31 -20.31 8.80
C ALA A 189 -16.97 -19.74 8.32
N ARG A 190 -16.89 -19.29 7.06
CA ARG A 190 -15.66 -18.69 6.53
C ARG A 190 -15.36 -17.33 7.18
N PHE A 191 -16.38 -16.50 7.39
CA PHE A 191 -16.26 -15.25 8.14
C PHE A 191 -15.83 -15.47 9.59
N ALA A 192 -16.45 -16.42 10.30
CA ALA A 192 -16.05 -16.78 11.66
C ALA A 192 -14.57 -17.16 11.74
N ARG A 193 -14.11 -18.01 10.81
CA ARG A 193 -12.70 -18.40 10.72
C ARG A 193 -11.79 -17.19 10.46
N HIS A 194 -12.20 -16.27 9.59
CA HIS A 194 -11.46 -15.03 9.32
C HIS A 194 -11.33 -14.18 10.59
N VAL A 195 -12.43 -13.91 11.29
CA VAL A 195 -12.44 -13.14 12.54
C VAL A 195 -11.57 -13.77 13.63
N VAL A 196 -11.49 -15.10 13.69
CA VAL A 196 -10.71 -15.82 14.71
C VAL A 196 -9.22 -15.94 14.36
N ALA A 197 -8.90 -16.27 13.11
CA ALA A 197 -7.56 -16.72 12.73
C ALA A 197 -6.77 -15.70 11.91
N ALA A 198 -7.44 -14.74 11.25
CA ALA A 198 -6.74 -13.77 10.44
C ALA A 198 -5.90 -12.83 11.33
N PRO A 199 -4.76 -12.31 10.84
CA PRO A 199 -3.98 -11.29 11.53
C PRO A 199 -4.79 -10.03 11.86
N ASP A 200 -4.40 -9.28 12.90
CA ASP A 200 -5.13 -8.08 13.35
C ASP A 200 -5.38 -7.08 12.21
N ARG A 201 -4.39 -6.83 11.36
CA ARG A 201 -4.54 -5.94 10.19
C ARG A 201 -5.58 -6.42 9.17
N GLU A 202 -5.83 -7.73 9.10
CA GLU A 202 -6.75 -8.34 8.13
C GLU A 202 -8.20 -8.36 8.65
N VAL A 203 -8.39 -8.00 9.93
CA VAL A 203 -9.71 -7.77 10.55
C VAL A 203 -9.97 -6.29 10.84
N LEU A 204 -9.09 -5.40 10.37
CA LEU A 204 -9.22 -3.94 10.44
C LEU A 204 -9.31 -3.38 9.01
N ARG A 205 -10.12 -2.34 8.81
CA ARG A 205 -10.28 -1.61 7.53
C ARG A 205 -10.51 -2.54 6.32
N MET A 206 -11.26 -3.61 6.55
CA MET A 206 -11.59 -4.63 5.56
C MET A 206 -12.42 -4.04 4.43
N GLN A 207 -12.07 -4.44 3.20
CA GLN A 207 -12.91 -4.29 2.00
C GLN A 207 -13.74 -5.57 1.81
N PRO A 208 -15.08 -5.50 1.92
CA PRO A 208 -15.93 -6.68 1.71
C PRO A 208 -15.74 -7.33 0.34
N PHE A 209 -15.57 -6.55 -0.73
CA PHE A 209 -15.36 -7.08 -2.07
C PHE A 209 -13.99 -7.74 -2.25
N ALA A 210 -12.93 -7.21 -1.62
CA ALA A 210 -11.62 -7.85 -1.63
C ALA A 210 -11.66 -9.23 -0.93
N LEU A 211 -12.36 -9.33 0.20
CA LEU A 211 -12.55 -10.60 0.90
C LEU A 211 -13.44 -11.57 0.12
N ALA A 212 -14.49 -11.07 -0.54
CA ALA A 212 -15.35 -11.89 -1.39
C ALA A 212 -14.56 -12.56 -2.52
N ASP A 213 -13.75 -11.77 -3.24
CA ASP A 213 -12.89 -12.28 -4.30
C ASP A 213 -11.88 -13.30 -3.76
N GLY A 214 -11.23 -13.00 -2.63
CA GLY A 214 -10.29 -13.92 -1.97
C GLY A 214 -10.93 -15.21 -1.45
N TRP A 215 -12.24 -15.20 -1.14
CA TRP A 215 -12.98 -16.39 -0.73
C TRP A 215 -13.63 -17.14 -1.89
N GLY A 216 -13.61 -16.58 -3.10
CA GLY A 216 -14.39 -17.07 -4.24
C GLY A 216 -15.90 -17.04 -3.97
N ALA A 217 -16.37 -16.01 -3.26
CA ALA A 217 -17.76 -15.85 -2.85
C ALA A 217 -18.43 -14.67 -3.59
N ASP A 218 -19.77 -14.68 -3.66
CA ASP A 218 -20.51 -13.57 -4.24
C ASP A 218 -20.33 -12.27 -3.44
N ARG A 219 -19.92 -11.19 -4.12
CA ARG A 219 -19.64 -9.88 -3.52
C ARG A 219 -20.84 -9.31 -2.77
N THR A 220 -22.05 -9.48 -3.30
CA THR A 220 -23.28 -8.98 -2.67
C THR A 220 -23.60 -9.77 -1.39
N ALA A 221 -23.43 -11.09 -1.41
CA ALA A 221 -23.62 -11.95 -0.26
C ALA A 221 -22.63 -11.63 0.88
N VAL A 222 -21.36 -11.36 0.55
CA VAL A 222 -20.36 -10.92 1.54
C VAL A 222 -20.72 -9.56 2.11
N LEU A 223 -21.08 -8.58 1.29
CA LEU A 223 -21.50 -7.26 1.77
C LEU A 223 -22.72 -7.36 2.71
N ARG A 224 -23.74 -8.15 2.34
CA ARG A 224 -24.89 -8.39 3.22
C ARG A 224 -24.51 -9.05 4.54
N LEU A 225 -23.58 -10.01 4.51
CA LEU A 225 -23.04 -10.61 5.73
C LEU A 225 -22.35 -9.56 6.61
N PHE A 226 -21.56 -8.66 6.05
CA PHE A 226 -20.90 -7.58 6.79
C PHE A 226 -21.90 -6.62 7.45
N ILE A 227 -22.94 -6.22 6.71
CA ILE A 227 -24.03 -5.37 7.23
C ILE A 227 -24.74 -6.05 8.41
N GLN A 228 -25.05 -7.35 8.29
CA GLN A 228 -25.67 -8.10 9.39
C GLN A 228 -24.73 -8.31 10.58
N ALA A 229 -23.45 -8.56 10.32
CA ALA A 229 -22.43 -8.69 11.36
C ALA A 229 -22.27 -7.38 12.15
N GLU A 230 -22.38 -6.23 11.49
CA GLU A 230 -22.41 -4.93 12.14
C GLU A 230 -23.67 -4.70 12.99
N ARG A 231 -24.86 -5.03 12.48
CA ARG A 231 -26.11 -4.98 13.26
C ARG A 231 -26.05 -5.78 14.56
N LEU A 232 -25.23 -6.84 14.57
CA LEU A 232 -25.03 -7.72 15.72
C LEU A 232 -23.83 -7.30 16.60
N GLY A 233 -23.10 -6.25 16.21
CA GLY A 233 -21.94 -5.74 16.96
C GLY A 233 -20.68 -6.60 16.83
N VAL A 234 -20.59 -7.45 15.80
CA VAL A 234 -19.35 -8.17 15.45
C VAL A 234 -18.38 -7.22 14.77
N LEU A 235 -18.89 -6.39 13.88
CA LEU A 235 -18.16 -5.39 13.12
C LEU A 235 -18.67 -3.99 13.45
N TYR A 236 -17.90 -2.98 13.07
CA TYR A 236 -18.36 -1.62 12.88
C TYR A 236 -17.77 -1.11 11.57
N HIS A 237 -18.48 -0.19 10.92
CA HIS A 237 -17.97 0.47 9.74
C HIS A 237 -17.34 1.83 10.05
N THR A 238 -16.52 2.29 9.12
CA THR A 238 -16.01 3.65 9.06
C THR A 238 -16.07 4.16 7.63
N TRP A 239 -16.20 5.47 7.49
CA TRP A 239 -16.12 6.17 6.21
C TRP A 239 -14.75 6.78 6.05
N GLU A 240 -14.03 6.30 5.04
CA GLU A 240 -12.70 6.78 4.70
C GLU A 240 -12.78 7.73 3.51
N ILE A 241 -12.27 8.95 3.68
CA ILE A 241 -12.23 9.95 2.61
C ILE A 241 -10.84 9.93 1.96
N LEU A 242 -10.80 9.40 0.74
CA LEU A 242 -9.59 9.16 -0.04
C LEU A 242 -9.17 10.41 -0.82
N CYS A 243 -7.86 10.66 -0.89
CA CYS A 243 -7.35 11.68 -1.81
C CYS A 243 -7.55 11.24 -3.28
N PRO A 244 -8.06 12.11 -4.18
CA PRO A 244 -8.26 11.77 -5.59
C PRO A 244 -6.96 11.45 -6.36
N ASN A 245 -5.81 11.81 -5.81
CA ASN A 245 -4.50 11.59 -6.43
C ASN A 245 -3.77 10.37 -5.87
N CYS A 246 -3.52 10.33 -4.56
CA CYS A 246 -2.80 9.19 -3.95
C CYS A 246 -3.71 8.05 -3.50
N ARG A 247 -5.04 8.25 -3.43
CA ARG A 247 -6.03 7.25 -3.00
C ARG A 247 -5.83 6.69 -1.60
N VAL A 248 -5.10 7.44 -0.75
CA VAL A 248 -4.91 7.15 0.68
C VAL A 248 -5.96 7.93 1.48
N PRO A 249 -6.55 7.36 2.54
CA PRO A 249 -7.48 8.06 3.42
C PRO A 249 -6.79 9.18 4.21
N HIS A 250 -7.44 10.34 4.27
CA HIS A 250 -6.99 11.50 5.07
C HIS A 250 -8.00 11.96 6.12
N ALA A 251 -9.20 11.40 6.09
CA ALA A 251 -10.19 11.56 7.14
C ALA A 251 -10.97 10.26 7.30
N GLU A 252 -11.34 9.96 8.54
CA GLU A 252 -12.12 8.80 8.93
C GLU A 252 -13.24 9.25 9.87
N VAL A 253 -14.48 8.88 9.56
CA VAL A 253 -15.65 9.25 10.37
C VAL A 253 -16.59 8.06 10.54
N ALA A 254 -17.30 8.01 11.66
CA ALA A 254 -18.21 6.90 11.95
C ALA A 254 -19.50 6.97 11.13
N THR A 255 -19.98 8.15 10.76
CA THR A 255 -21.26 8.33 10.06
C THR A 255 -21.11 9.21 8.83
N VAL A 256 -21.94 8.99 7.81
CA VAL A 256 -21.98 9.83 6.59
C VAL A 256 -22.25 11.30 6.92
N GLY A 257 -23.07 11.58 7.94
CA GLY A 257 -23.36 12.95 8.39
C GLY A 257 -22.17 13.66 9.05
N GLY A 258 -21.16 12.90 9.49
CA GLY A 258 -19.93 13.43 10.07
C GLY A 258 -18.85 13.79 9.06
N LEU A 259 -19.07 13.56 7.76
CA LEU A 259 -18.06 13.83 6.73
C LEU A 259 -17.67 15.32 6.70
N PRO A 260 -16.38 15.67 6.81
CA PRO A 260 -15.93 17.04 6.66
C PRO A 260 -16.26 17.59 5.26
N SER A 261 -16.51 18.90 5.19
CA SER A 261 -16.75 19.58 3.92
C SER A 261 -15.51 19.65 3.04
N ARG A 262 -14.32 19.77 3.65
CA ARG A 262 -13.02 19.80 2.97
C ARG A 262 -11.98 18.96 3.67
N VAL A 263 -11.15 18.29 2.89
CA VAL A 263 -10.00 17.51 3.35
C VAL A 263 -8.74 17.98 2.63
N HIS A 264 -7.62 18.02 3.35
CA HIS A 264 -6.31 18.37 2.80
C HIS A 264 -5.37 17.16 2.81
N CYS A 265 -4.71 16.92 1.68
CA CYS A 265 -3.66 15.91 1.55
C CYS A 265 -2.28 16.58 1.55
N ASP A 266 -1.47 16.30 2.58
CA ASP A 266 -0.11 16.86 2.73
C ASP A 266 0.86 16.40 1.61
N LEU A 267 0.74 15.15 1.18
CA LEU A 267 1.58 14.53 0.16
C LEU A 267 1.29 15.09 -1.25
N CYS A 268 0.02 15.21 -1.60
CA CYS A 268 -0.41 15.68 -2.92
C CYS A 268 -0.63 17.20 -2.96
N ALA A 269 -0.61 17.90 -1.82
CA ALA A 269 -0.93 19.32 -1.69
C ALA A 269 -2.22 19.73 -2.42
N VAL A 270 -3.28 18.92 -2.24
CA VAL A 270 -4.61 19.21 -2.78
C VAL A 270 -5.62 19.37 -1.66
N GLU A 271 -6.59 20.25 -1.88
CA GLU A 271 -7.84 20.31 -1.13
C GLU A 271 -8.94 19.70 -1.98
N TYR A 272 -9.86 18.96 -1.36
CA TYR A 272 -10.96 18.32 -2.05
C TYR A 272 -12.13 18.06 -1.10
N ASP A 273 -13.31 17.94 -1.68
CA ASP A 273 -14.55 17.69 -0.97
C ASP A 273 -14.84 16.17 -0.89
N ALA A 274 -15.77 15.80 -0.01
CA ALA A 274 -16.29 14.44 0.07
C ALA A 274 -17.27 14.18 -1.10
N ASP A 275 -16.82 13.40 -2.08
CA ASP A 275 -17.62 12.88 -3.19
C ASP A 275 -18.05 11.44 -2.89
N LEU A 276 -19.32 11.29 -2.52
CA LEU A 276 -19.93 10.00 -2.17
C LEU A 276 -19.87 8.96 -3.30
N THR A 277 -19.68 9.39 -4.55
CA THR A 277 -19.64 8.50 -5.73
C THR A 277 -18.24 8.01 -6.07
N GLN A 278 -17.19 8.66 -5.55
CA GLN A 278 -15.81 8.35 -5.95
C GLN A 278 -14.86 8.15 -4.78
N ASN A 279 -14.79 9.10 -3.84
CA ASN A 279 -13.68 9.19 -2.88
C ASN A 279 -14.07 8.92 -1.43
N VAL A 280 -15.35 8.62 -1.15
CA VAL A 280 -15.81 8.17 0.17
C VAL A 280 -16.04 6.68 0.15
N GLU A 281 -15.15 5.94 0.82
CA GLU A 281 -15.15 4.49 0.87
C GLU A 281 -15.66 3.96 2.20
N LEU A 282 -16.49 2.91 2.15
CA LEU A 282 -16.93 2.13 3.30
C LEU A 282 -15.89 1.06 3.64
N ARG A 283 -15.40 1.08 4.89
CA ARG A 283 -14.52 0.04 5.45
C ARG A 283 -15.15 -0.58 6.69
N TYR A 284 -14.81 -1.82 6.99
CA TYR A 284 -15.26 -2.51 8.20
C TYR A 284 -14.10 -2.98 9.06
N SER A 285 -14.27 -2.91 10.37
CA SER A 285 -13.32 -3.43 11.35
C SER A 285 -14.04 -4.32 12.36
N VAL A 286 -13.34 -5.31 12.92
CA VAL A 286 -13.87 -6.09 14.03
C VAL A 286 -14.05 -5.21 15.25
N HIS A 287 -15.19 -5.32 15.94
CA HIS A 287 -15.48 -4.48 17.09
C HIS A 287 -14.50 -4.80 18.25
N PRO A 288 -13.90 -3.79 18.92
CA PRO A 288 -12.90 -4.02 19.96
C PRO A 288 -13.40 -4.82 21.16
N SER A 289 -14.72 -4.77 21.44
CA SER A 289 -15.34 -5.58 22.51
C SER A 289 -15.32 -7.08 22.20
N LEU A 290 -15.17 -7.46 20.93
CA LEU A 290 -15.08 -8.85 20.49
C LEU A 290 -13.63 -9.27 20.30
N ARG A 291 -12.84 -8.40 19.66
CA ARG A 291 -11.42 -8.63 19.38
C ARG A 291 -10.68 -7.28 19.37
N PRO A 292 -9.79 -7.01 20.33
CA PRO A 292 -9.04 -5.75 20.41
C PRO A 292 -7.84 -5.77 19.44
N ALA A 293 -8.13 -5.90 18.14
CA ALA A 293 -7.13 -5.91 17.09
C ALA A 293 -6.43 -4.54 16.97
N SER A 294 -5.13 -4.54 16.66
CA SER A 294 -4.35 -3.32 16.46
C SER A 294 -3.54 -3.35 15.16
N GLY A 295 -3.43 -2.20 14.48
CA GLY A 295 -2.58 -2.03 13.31
C GLY A 295 -1.40 -1.10 13.60
N GLU A 296 -0.18 -1.63 13.57
CA GLU A 296 1.05 -0.83 13.60
C GLU A 296 1.51 -0.52 12.17
N THR A 297 2.12 0.66 11.97
CA THR A 297 2.62 1.09 10.67
C THR A 297 4.12 0.88 10.57
N TYR A 298 4.56 0.11 9.57
CA TYR A 298 5.96 -0.20 9.28
C TYR A 298 6.44 0.49 8.00
N CYS A 299 5.55 0.78 7.05
CA CYS A 299 5.86 1.54 5.85
C CYS A 299 4.62 2.19 5.21
N ILE A 300 4.65 3.51 4.98
CA ILE A 300 3.59 4.20 4.21
C ILE A 300 4.00 4.52 2.77
N GLY A 301 5.29 4.53 2.46
CA GLY A 301 5.81 4.96 1.15
C GLY A 301 5.90 3.86 0.08
N GLY A 302 5.68 2.60 0.44
CA GLY A 302 5.92 1.47 -0.46
C GLY A 302 4.88 1.30 -1.57
N PRO A 303 5.22 0.60 -2.67
CA PRO A 303 4.36 0.54 -3.86
C PRO A 303 2.97 -0.08 -3.62
N ALA A 304 2.83 -1.03 -2.70
CA ALA A 304 1.52 -1.63 -2.41
C ALA A 304 0.51 -0.66 -1.77
N ASN A 305 0.99 0.44 -1.17
CA ASN A 305 0.11 1.51 -0.67
C ASN A 305 -0.47 2.37 -1.80
N PHE A 306 0.14 2.32 -2.99
CA PHE A 306 -0.27 3.06 -4.19
C PHE A 306 -0.47 2.10 -5.37
N PRO A 307 -1.40 1.13 -5.26
CA PRO A 307 -1.52 0.05 -6.23
C PRO A 307 -1.93 0.53 -7.63
N HIS A 308 -2.35 1.78 -7.79
CA HIS A 308 -2.67 2.41 -9.08
C HIS A 308 -1.46 3.03 -9.78
N ILE A 309 -0.30 3.13 -9.11
CA ILE A 309 0.91 3.75 -9.67
C ILE A 309 1.85 2.67 -10.22
N TRP A 310 2.08 2.71 -11.53
CA TRP A 310 2.89 1.74 -12.27
C TRP A 310 4.38 2.06 -12.23
N ALA A 311 4.72 3.34 -12.19
CA ALA A 311 6.10 3.78 -12.01
C ALA A 311 6.11 5.09 -11.24
N GLN A 312 7.12 5.27 -10.39
CA GLN A 312 7.40 6.53 -9.70
C GLN A 312 8.90 6.81 -9.79
N GLN A 313 9.28 7.98 -10.29
CA GLN A 313 10.67 8.38 -10.50
C GLN A 313 10.95 9.72 -9.82
N TYR A 314 12.08 9.81 -9.12
CA TYR A 314 12.53 11.03 -8.46
C TYR A 314 13.54 11.76 -9.35
N LEU A 315 13.19 12.97 -9.80
CA LEU A 315 13.96 13.73 -10.79
C LEU A 315 14.53 14.99 -10.15
N LEU A 316 15.85 15.02 -10.00
CA LEU A 316 16.59 16.24 -9.65
C LEU A 316 16.47 17.28 -10.79
N PRO A 317 16.75 18.57 -10.52
CA PRO A 317 16.85 19.60 -11.55
C PRO A 317 17.79 19.18 -12.69
N GLY A 318 17.33 19.31 -13.94
CA GLY A 318 18.10 18.94 -15.13
C GLY A 318 18.24 17.43 -15.37
N ALA A 319 17.71 16.58 -14.48
CA ALA A 319 17.88 15.13 -14.61
C ALA A 319 17.00 14.53 -15.71
N GLU A 320 17.52 13.49 -16.33
CA GLU A 320 16.77 12.58 -17.20
C GLU A 320 16.77 11.17 -16.61
N ARG A 321 15.64 10.47 -16.75
CA ARG A 321 15.45 9.07 -16.38
C ARG A 321 14.73 8.35 -17.51
N VAL A 322 15.17 7.13 -17.78
CA VAL A 322 14.53 6.22 -18.73
C VAL A 322 14.16 4.95 -17.98
N VAL A 323 12.91 4.53 -18.08
CA VAL A 323 12.42 3.28 -17.49
C VAL A 323 11.63 2.49 -18.51
N SER A 324 11.76 1.17 -18.48
CA SER A 324 10.83 0.26 -19.13
C SER A 324 9.67 0.01 -18.18
N VAL A 325 8.43 0.03 -18.66
CA VAL A 325 7.24 -0.25 -17.87
C VAL A 325 6.25 -1.04 -18.73
N THR A 326 5.67 -2.10 -18.19
CA THR A 326 4.65 -2.87 -18.91
C THR A 326 3.26 -2.28 -18.62
N LEU A 327 2.65 -1.67 -19.64
CA LEU A 327 1.35 -1.01 -19.53
C LEU A 327 0.25 -1.84 -20.22
N PRO A 328 -0.81 -2.24 -19.52
CA PRO A 328 -1.97 -2.90 -20.13
C PRO A 328 -2.79 -1.94 -21.00
N ALA A 329 -3.77 -2.48 -21.74
CA ALA A 329 -4.65 -1.73 -22.63
C ALA A 329 -5.75 -0.94 -21.89
N GLU A 330 -5.34 -0.01 -21.02
CA GLU A 330 -6.23 0.84 -20.22
C GLU A 330 -5.67 2.27 -20.13
N PRO A 331 -6.50 3.28 -19.82
CA PRO A 331 -6.04 4.66 -19.75
C PRO A 331 -5.18 4.94 -18.51
N PHE A 332 -4.03 5.57 -18.74
CA PHE A 332 -3.12 6.07 -17.74
C PHE A 332 -3.04 7.59 -17.78
N ARG A 333 -2.40 8.15 -16.77
CA ARG A 333 -1.91 9.52 -16.82
C ARG A 333 -0.51 9.60 -16.20
N VAL A 334 0.28 10.53 -16.68
CA VAL A 334 1.52 10.96 -16.02
C VAL A 334 1.20 12.16 -15.15
N ARG A 335 1.53 12.08 -13.86
CA ARG A 335 1.33 13.18 -12.91
C ARG A 335 2.65 13.54 -12.23
N ALA A 336 2.87 14.84 -12.02
CA ALA A 336 3.91 15.30 -11.12
C ALA A 336 3.31 15.42 -9.71
N LEU A 337 3.86 14.69 -8.72
CA LEU A 337 3.35 14.75 -7.35
C LEU A 337 3.41 16.17 -6.79
N ARG A 338 2.47 16.51 -5.92
CA ARG A 338 2.31 17.81 -5.24
C ARG A 338 1.89 18.98 -6.12
N VAL A 339 2.52 19.18 -7.28
CA VAL A 339 2.14 20.23 -8.26
C VAL A 339 0.95 19.81 -9.14
N ASN A 340 0.72 18.49 -9.26
CA ASN A 340 -0.44 17.87 -9.89
C ASN A 340 -0.69 18.25 -11.35
N ALA A 341 0.33 18.71 -12.08
CA ALA A 341 0.27 18.76 -13.54
C ALA A 341 0.14 17.34 -14.10
N VAL A 342 -0.70 17.18 -15.14
CA VAL A 342 -1.09 15.90 -15.70
C VAL A 342 -0.91 15.87 -17.22
N CYS A 343 -0.36 14.78 -17.75
CA CYS A 343 -0.39 14.42 -19.16
C CYS A 343 -1.16 13.10 -19.33
N PRO A 344 -2.32 13.07 -20.00
CA PRO A 344 -3.01 11.82 -20.35
C PRO A 344 -2.11 10.89 -21.17
N LEU A 345 -2.23 9.58 -20.92
CA LEU A 345 -1.49 8.53 -21.61
C LEU A 345 -2.48 7.43 -22.01
N ASP A 346 -2.90 7.45 -23.27
CA ASP A 346 -3.99 6.61 -23.78
C ASP A 346 -3.46 5.35 -24.51
N PRO A 347 -4.07 4.18 -24.33
CA PRO A 347 -3.68 2.98 -25.06
C PRO A 347 -4.09 3.10 -26.54
N ASP A 348 -3.18 2.76 -27.44
CA ASP A 348 -3.39 2.74 -28.90
C ASP A 348 -2.63 1.54 -29.48
N PRO A 349 -3.30 0.52 -30.08
CA PRO A 349 -2.62 -0.62 -30.69
C PRO A 349 -1.63 -0.24 -31.80
N ALA A 350 -1.77 0.95 -32.40
CA ALA A 350 -0.84 1.51 -33.38
C ALA A 350 0.06 2.61 -32.77
N GLY A 351 0.04 2.77 -31.45
CA GLY A 351 0.83 3.73 -30.70
C GLY A 351 2.32 3.37 -30.66
N PRO A 352 3.17 4.29 -30.18
CA PRO A 352 4.59 4.04 -30.03
C PRO A 352 4.88 3.18 -28.80
N SER A 353 6.00 2.45 -28.84
CA SER A 353 6.59 1.75 -27.68
C SER A 353 7.58 2.61 -26.89
N GLU A 354 7.84 3.85 -27.34
CA GLU A 354 8.59 4.87 -26.60
C GLU A 354 7.74 6.11 -26.41
N VAL A 355 7.69 6.62 -25.18
CA VAL A 355 7.00 7.86 -24.81
C VAL A 355 7.96 8.76 -24.03
N ALA A 356 7.82 10.06 -24.21
CA ALA A 356 8.65 11.06 -23.56
C ALA A 356 7.80 12.14 -22.87
N PHE A 357 8.22 12.49 -21.66
CA PHE A 357 7.60 13.48 -20.80
C PHE A 357 8.67 14.46 -20.31
N THR A 358 8.55 15.71 -20.73
CA THR A 358 9.43 16.80 -20.30
C THR A 358 8.64 17.71 -19.38
N TYR A 359 9.09 17.85 -18.14
CA TYR A 359 8.51 18.76 -17.17
C TYR A 359 9.22 20.12 -17.24
N ARG A 360 8.45 21.20 -17.40
CA ARG A 360 8.87 22.60 -17.46
C ARG A 360 8.11 23.41 -16.40
N ASP A 361 8.44 24.69 -16.27
CA ASP A 361 7.84 25.56 -15.24
C ASP A 361 6.31 25.71 -15.39
N ASP A 362 5.76 25.48 -16.58
CA ASP A 362 4.33 25.48 -16.89
C ASP A 362 3.67 24.08 -16.84
N GLY A 363 4.43 23.03 -16.49
CA GLY A 363 3.94 21.66 -16.34
C GLY A 363 4.53 20.68 -17.34
N TRP A 364 3.77 19.64 -17.71
CA TRP A 364 4.19 18.70 -18.74
C TRP A 364 4.11 19.36 -20.11
N TYR A 365 5.23 19.41 -20.85
CA TYR A 365 5.28 19.97 -22.20
C TYR A 365 4.34 19.22 -23.16
N GLN A 366 4.20 17.91 -22.96
CA GLN A 366 3.29 17.08 -23.74
C GLN A 366 1.86 17.18 -23.18
N MET A 367 0.92 17.56 -24.05
CA MET A 367 -0.50 17.67 -23.69
C MET A 367 -1.22 16.32 -23.60
N ARG A 368 -0.73 15.33 -24.34
CA ARG A 368 -1.25 13.95 -24.39
C ARG A 368 -0.21 13.05 -25.06
N GLN A 369 -0.10 11.82 -24.60
CA GLN A 369 0.67 10.77 -25.24
C GLN A 369 -0.21 9.55 -25.50
N ARG A 370 0.24 8.70 -26.42
CA ARG A 370 -0.34 7.37 -26.66
C ARG A 370 0.74 6.31 -26.54
N PHE A 371 0.34 5.08 -26.26
CA PHE A 371 1.28 3.96 -26.15
C PHE A 371 0.69 2.68 -26.73
N VAL A 372 1.56 1.83 -27.28
CA VAL A 372 1.18 0.44 -27.59
C VAL A 372 1.12 -0.39 -26.30
N PRO A 373 0.00 -1.09 -26.02
CA PRO A 373 -0.07 -1.97 -24.86
C PRO A 373 1.03 -3.02 -24.85
N GLY A 374 1.68 -3.21 -23.70
CA GLY A 374 2.86 -4.05 -23.53
C GLY A 374 4.04 -3.28 -22.92
N PRO A 375 5.28 -3.74 -23.14
CA PRO A 375 6.48 -3.02 -22.69
C PRO A 375 6.62 -1.67 -23.40
N VAL A 376 6.69 -0.60 -22.61
CA VAL A 376 6.84 0.78 -23.06
C VAL A 376 8.07 1.40 -22.40
N THR A 377 8.93 2.03 -23.19
CA THR A 377 10.04 2.84 -22.70
C THR A 377 9.55 4.26 -22.41
N ALA A 378 9.53 4.65 -21.14
CA ALA A 378 9.15 5.99 -20.71
C ALA A 378 10.38 6.82 -20.35
N ARG A 379 10.57 7.95 -21.03
CA ARG A 379 11.61 8.94 -20.75
C ARG A 379 11.02 10.12 -19.99
N PHE A 380 11.58 10.42 -18.83
CA PHE A 380 11.24 11.57 -18.02
C PHE A 380 12.41 12.55 -17.98
N ARG A 381 12.14 13.81 -18.26
CA ARG A 381 13.12 14.89 -18.17
C ARG A 381 12.58 16.03 -17.33
N ASN A 382 13.38 16.52 -16.39
CA ASN A 382 13.07 17.69 -15.59
C ASN A 382 13.90 18.89 -16.06
N GLU A 383 13.28 19.88 -16.70
CA GLU A 383 13.94 21.11 -17.16
C GLU A 383 13.80 22.28 -16.17
N THR A 384 13.21 22.04 -14.99
CA THR A 384 13.00 23.07 -13.97
C THR A 384 14.17 23.17 -12.99
N ALA A 385 14.17 24.24 -12.19
CA ALA A 385 15.11 24.43 -11.09
C ALA A 385 14.70 23.68 -9.79
N HIS A 386 13.62 22.89 -9.83
CA HIS A 386 13.06 22.22 -8.67
C HIS A 386 13.01 20.71 -8.85
N VAL A 387 12.99 19.95 -7.75
CA VAL A 387 12.75 18.51 -7.79
C VAL A 387 11.33 18.21 -8.28
N ILE A 388 11.21 17.18 -9.12
CA ILE A 388 9.93 16.63 -9.57
C ILE A 388 9.87 15.14 -9.27
N VAL A 389 8.73 14.67 -8.76
CA VAL A 389 8.45 13.24 -8.65
C VAL A 389 7.38 12.90 -9.66
N ALA A 390 7.76 12.18 -10.71
CA ALA A 390 6.89 11.80 -11.81
C ALA A 390 6.28 10.43 -11.53
N VAL A 391 4.96 10.28 -11.71
CA VAL A 391 4.27 9.01 -11.59
C VAL A 391 3.50 8.68 -12.86
N ILE A 392 3.57 7.42 -13.31
CA ILE A 392 2.62 6.84 -14.27
C ILE A 392 1.56 6.14 -13.44
N GLU A 393 0.30 6.57 -13.53
CA GLU A 393 -0.77 6.02 -12.71
C GLU A 393 -2.05 5.75 -13.51
N GLN A 394 -2.75 4.67 -13.15
CA GLN A 394 -4.05 4.34 -13.69
C GLN A 394 -5.06 5.44 -13.33
N VAL A 395 -5.95 5.74 -14.27
CA VAL A 395 -7.04 6.70 -14.02
C VAL A 395 -8.20 6.03 -13.27
N GLN A 396 -8.45 4.75 -13.54
CA GLN A 396 -9.57 4.01 -12.95
C GLN A 396 -9.41 3.81 -11.44
N TRP A 397 -10.47 4.08 -10.67
CA TRP A 397 -10.53 3.85 -9.22
C TRP A 397 -10.53 2.36 -8.85
N ASN A 398 -10.24 2.06 -7.58
CA ASN A 398 -10.19 0.69 -7.07
C ASN A 398 -11.58 0.02 -7.20
N PRO A 399 -11.74 -1.05 -8.02
CA PRO A 399 -13.02 -1.72 -8.21
C PRO A 399 -13.46 -2.55 -6.98
N LEU A 400 -12.59 -2.69 -5.98
CA LEU A 400 -12.90 -3.36 -4.70
C LEU A 400 -13.42 -2.39 -3.64
N ALA A 401 -13.32 -1.09 -3.88
CA ALA A 401 -13.85 -0.08 -2.97
C ALA A 401 -15.37 -0.01 -3.09
N ILE A 402 -16.05 0.07 -1.95
CA ILE A 402 -17.49 0.29 -1.88
C ILE A 402 -17.70 1.76 -1.55
N THR A 403 -18.22 2.51 -2.51
CA THR A 403 -18.48 3.93 -2.31
C THR A 403 -19.74 4.16 -1.48
N ALA A 404 -19.82 5.31 -0.80
CA ALA A 404 -21.02 5.70 -0.05
C ALA A 404 -22.28 5.68 -0.92
N ALA A 405 -22.22 6.23 -2.14
CA ALA A 405 -23.34 6.25 -3.06
C ALA A 405 -23.80 4.82 -3.43
N GLN A 406 -22.87 3.89 -3.64
CA GLN A 406 -23.20 2.50 -3.97
C GLN A 406 -23.93 1.79 -2.82
N VAL A 407 -23.37 1.81 -1.61
CA VAL A 407 -23.96 1.06 -0.48
C VAL A 407 -25.27 1.68 0.01
N MET A 408 -25.45 2.99 -0.10
CA MET A 408 -26.68 3.69 0.29
C MET A 408 -27.89 3.33 -0.58
N THR A 409 -27.68 2.65 -1.71
CA THR A 409 -28.79 2.07 -2.49
C THR A 409 -29.41 0.83 -1.82
N LEU A 410 -28.70 0.16 -0.91
CA LEU A 410 -29.16 -1.05 -0.23
C LEU A 410 -30.11 -0.71 0.92
N PRO A 411 -31.36 -1.23 0.92
CA PRO A 411 -32.30 -1.01 2.02
C PRO A 411 -31.74 -1.40 3.40
N GLU A 412 -31.04 -2.54 3.47
CA GLU A 412 -30.50 -3.10 4.70
C GLU A 412 -29.45 -2.17 5.35
N PHE A 413 -28.68 -1.44 4.53
CA PHE A 413 -27.69 -0.49 5.01
C PHE A 413 -28.31 0.86 5.37
N ARG A 414 -29.34 1.33 4.63
CA ARG A 414 -30.04 2.57 4.98
C ARG A 414 -30.70 2.50 6.36
N GLU A 415 -31.26 1.34 6.72
CA GLU A 415 -31.80 1.10 8.07
C GLU A 415 -30.73 1.28 9.15
N LEU A 416 -29.53 0.74 8.90
CA LEU A 416 -28.39 0.82 9.79
C LEU A 416 -27.92 2.29 9.96
N ALA A 417 -27.68 2.98 8.84
CA ALA A 417 -27.28 4.39 8.86
C ALA A 417 -28.32 5.31 9.55
N GLN A 418 -29.62 5.01 9.42
CA GLN A 418 -30.68 5.74 10.12
C GLN A 418 -30.75 5.43 11.62
N ALA A 419 -30.37 4.22 12.04
CA ALA A 419 -30.29 3.88 13.46
C ALA A 419 -29.17 4.66 14.15
N GLU A 420 -28.02 4.83 13.48
CA GLU A 420 -26.87 5.58 14.00
C GLU A 420 -27.16 7.07 14.19
N ILE A 421 -27.83 7.70 13.21
CA ILE A 421 -28.25 9.10 13.32
C ILE A 421 -29.13 9.28 14.56
N ARG A 422 -30.04 8.33 14.83
CA ARG A 422 -30.94 8.38 15.99
C ARG A 422 -30.26 8.15 17.33
N SER A 423 -29.15 7.41 17.38
CA SER A 423 -28.38 7.19 18.60
C SER A 423 -27.38 8.31 18.90
N ALA A 424 -27.07 9.15 17.91
CA ALA A 424 -26.14 10.28 18.03
C ALA A 424 -26.81 11.62 18.39
N THR A 425 -28.13 11.70 18.25
CA THR A 425 -29.01 12.76 18.80
C THR A 425 -29.61 12.33 20.12
#